data_AF-N1U107-F1
#
_entry.id   AF-N1U107-F1
#
_cell.length_a   1.000
_cell.length_b   1.000
_cell.length_c   1.000
_cell.angle_alpha   90.00
_cell.angle_beta   90.00
_cell.angle_gamma   90.00
#
_symmetry.space_group_name_H-M   'P 1'
#
loop_
_entity.id
_entity.type
_entity.pdbx_description
1 polymer ?
#
loop_
_entity_poly.entity_id
_entity_poly.type
_entity_poly.pdbx_seq_one_letter_code
_entity_poly.pdbx_strand_id
1 'polypeptide(L)'
;MKERFLKKLKIISLFSLGLFFLSFPQSVSVSQFFGGLTIATGFPLFFLDEESRKTWKRVQNPFLTFFGIYILLFLSSLFHAENYSSFLKKFLKQSEFGDFWMLLLFPASFLIASQKKNQTILRRFLFASASIVILLGCISLFSEVRIGKFVANGFKYAPGDRLQHFSGNIGPIKLYLPIGMMNTHLTFGGLLGLFLPGLFVDWFQSTKKRKISFSF
;
A
#
# COMPACT_ATOMS: atom_id res chain seq x y z
N MET A 1 -0.56 -32.94 -11.51
CA MET A 1 0.45 -32.24 -10.67
C MET A 1 0.49 -30.73 -10.93
N LYS A 2 0.55 -30.29 -12.20
CA LYS A 2 0.57 -28.87 -12.64
C LYS A 2 -0.61 -28.03 -12.13
N GLU A 3 -1.85 -28.53 -12.22
CA GLU A 3 -3.04 -27.80 -11.77
C GLU A 3 -3.08 -27.54 -10.26
N ARG A 4 -2.68 -28.55 -9.46
CA ARG A 4 -2.59 -28.41 -7.99
C ARG A 4 -1.57 -27.34 -7.60
N PHE A 5 -0.45 -27.27 -8.32
CA PHE A 5 0.58 -26.27 -8.13
C PHE A 5 0.07 -24.86 -8.50
N LEU A 6 -0.55 -24.70 -9.66
CA LEU A 6 -1.16 -23.43 -10.09
C LEU A 6 -2.21 -22.92 -9.09
N LYS A 7 -3.06 -23.83 -8.58
CA LYS A 7 -4.06 -23.49 -7.57
C LYS A 7 -3.41 -22.98 -6.28
N LYS A 8 -2.32 -23.61 -5.82
CA LYS A 8 -1.55 -23.16 -4.65
C LYS A 8 -0.97 -21.76 -4.88
N LEU A 9 -0.36 -21.50 -6.04
CA LEU A 9 0.18 -20.18 -6.37
C LEU A 9 -0.89 -19.09 -6.36
N LYS A 10 -2.07 -19.35 -6.96
CA LYS A 10 -3.22 -18.42 -6.95
C LYS A 10 -3.71 -18.11 -5.53
N ILE A 11 -3.73 -19.11 -4.64
CA ILE A 11 -4.14 -18.91 -3.24
C ILE A 11 -3.09 -18.11 -2.46
N ILE A 12 -1.81 -18.50 -2.58
CA ILE A 12 -0.72 -17.82 -1.87
C ILE A 12 -0.62 -16.37 -2.32
N SER A 13 -0.72 -16.09 -3.62
CA SER A 13 -0.66 -14.73 -4.14
C SER A 13 -1.83 -13.87 -3.64
N LEU A 14 -3.05 -14.43 -3.60
CA LEU A 14 -4.23 -13.73 -3.06
C LEU A 14 -4.07 -13.37 -1.58
N PHE A 15 -3.68 -14.32 -0.73
CA PHE A 15 -3.51 -14.06 0.70
C PHE A 15 -2.31 -13.15 0.98
N SER A 16 -1.22 -13.29 0.22
CA SER A 16 -0.07 -12.39 0.32
C SER A 16 -0.47 -10.96 -0.04
N LEU A 17 -1.30 -10.76 -1.08
CA LEU A 17 -1.81 -9.43 -1.43
C LEU A 17 -2.77 -8.88 -0.35
N GLY A 18 -3.60 -9.73 0.23
CA GLY A 18 -4.46 -9.35 1.37
C GLY A 18 -3.65 -8.90 2.59
N LEU A 19 -2.60 -9.66 2.94
CA LEU A 19 -1.68 -9.33 4.04
C LEU A 19 -0.82 -8.10 3.74
N PHE A 20 -0.47 -7.87 2.47
CA PHE A 20 0.12 -6.61 2.01
C PHE A 20 -0.82 -5.44 2.33
N PHE A 21 -2.11 -5.55 1.98
CA PHE A 21 -3.09 -4.51 2.28
C PHE A 21 -3.27 -4.25 3.77
N LEU A 22 -3.23 -5.28 4.61
CA LEU A 22 -3.34 -5.10 6.07
C LEU A 22 -2.10 -4.46 6.69
N SER A 23 -0.91 -4.77 6.17
CA SER A 23 0.34 -4.38 6.80
C SER A 23 0.88 -3.03 6.33
N PHE A 24 0.54 -2.56 5.12
CA PHE A 24 1.05 -1.27 4.63
C PHE A 24 0.68 -0.06 5.53
N PRO A 25 -0.49 0.01 6.19
CA PRO A 25 -0.80 1.08 7.14
C PRO A 25 0.00 1.03 8.44
N GLN A 26 0.74 -0.05 8.68
CA GLN A 26 1.35 -0.34 9.96
C GLN A 26 2.88 -0.36 9.86
N SER A 27 3.41 -0.97 8.80
CA SER A 27 4.85 -1.13 8.60
C SER A 27 5.18 -1.29 7.12
N VAL A 28 6.08 -0.42 6.64
CA VAL A 28 6.62 -0.47 5.28
C VAL A 28 7.33 -1.81 5.05
N SER A 29 8.23 -2.22 5.94
CA SER A 29 9.02 -3.45 5.77
C SER A 29 8.16 -4.73 5.75
N VAL A 30 7.17 -4.82 6.63
CA VAL A 30 6.24 -5.98 6.66
C VAL A 30 5.40 -6.00 5.39
N SER A 31 4.95 -4.84 4.91
CA SER A 31 4.21 -4.76 3.65
C SER A 31 5.08 -5.15 2.46
N GLN A 32 6.32 -4.65 2.37
CA GLN A 32 7.25 -5.04 1.31
C GLN A 32 7.49 -6.55 1.28
N PHE A 33 7.62 -7.21 2.44
CA PHE A 33 7.72 -8.67 2.48
C PHE A 33 6.53 -9.38 1.81
N PHE A 34 5.30 -8.99 2.15
CA PHE A 34 4.09 -9.57 1.53
C PHE A 34 3.91 -9.15 0.07
N GLY A 35 4.34 -7.94 -0.30
CA GLY A 35 4.39 -7.48 -1.69
C GLY A 35 5.33 -8.34 -2.53
N GLY A 36 6.53 -8.62 -2.00
CA GLY A 36 7.50 -9.54 -2.59
C GLY A 36 6.94 -10.95 -2.76
N LEU A 37 6.27 -11.51 -1.76
CA LEU A 37 5.59 -12.81 -1.87
C LEU A 37 4.49 -12.80 -2.93
N THR A 38 3.72 -11.71 -3.02
CA THR A 38 2.68 -11.54 -4.04
C THR A 38 3.29 -11.56 -5.45
N ILE A 39 4.40 -10.84 -5.65
CA ILE A 39 5.13 -10.82 -6.92
C ILE A 39 5.69 -12.21 -7.23
N ALA A 40 6.42 -12.81 -6.29
CA ALA A 40 7.08 -14.10 -6.47
C ALA A 40 6.12 -15.24 -6.81
N THR A 41 4.90 -15.20 -6.27
CA THR A 41 3.87 -16.22 -6.55
C THR A 41 2.93 -15.84 -7.70
N GLY A 42 2.71 -14.55 -7.93
CA GLY A 42 1.83 -14.02 -8.97
C GLY A 42 2.46 -13.98 -10.36
N PHE A 43 3.72 -13.56 -10.48
CA PHE A 43 4.39 -13.45 -11.79
C PHE A 43 4.50 -14.76 -12.57
N PRO A 44 4.86 -15.90 -11.94
CA PRO A 44 4.94 -17.17 -12.64
C PRO A 44 3.60 -17.57 -13.30
N LEU A 45 2.46 -17.12 -12.77
CA LEU A 45 1.14 -17.42 -13.33
C LEU A 45 0.98 -16.87 -14.76
N PHE A 46 1.57 -15.71 -15.09
CA PHE A 46 1.51 -15.17 -16.45
C PHE A 46 2.13 -16.10 -17.52
N PHE A 47 3.09 -16.92 -17.11
CA PHE A 47 3.77 -17.87 -18.00
C PHE A 47 3.12 -19.24 -17.97
N LEU A 48 2.64 -19.68 -16.81
CA LEU A 48 2.19 -21.05 -16.56
C LEU A 48 0.69 -21.29 -16.79
N ASP A 49 -0.13 -20.23 -16.80
CA ASP A 49 -1.60 -20.28 -16.89
C ASP A 49 -2.10 -19.45 -18.09
N GLU A 50 -2.83 -20.08 -19.02
CA GLU A 50 -3.28 -19.43 -20.26
C GLU A 50 -4.26 -18.27 -20.02
N GLU A 51 -5.13 -18.40 -19.02
CA GLU A 51 -6.06 -17.35 -18.62
C GLU A 51 -5.29 -16.13 -18.08
N SER A 52 -4.27 -16.37 -17.27
CA SER A 52 -3.38 -15.33 -16.75
C SER A 52 -2.62 -14.62 -17.89
N ARG A 53 -2.19 -15.36 -18.93
CA ARG A 53 -1.55 -14.77 -20.12
C ARG A 53 -2.49 -13.82 -20.90
N LYS A 54 -3.79 -14.11 -20.96
CA LYS A 54 -4.78 -13.17 -21.54
C LYS A 54 -4.87 -11.89 -20.73
N THR A 55 -4.77 -11.99 -19.40
CA THR A 55 -4.77 -10.84 -18.49
C THR A 55 -3.50 -10.00 -18.64
N TRP A 56 -2.34 -10.64 -18.86
CA TRP A 56 -1.07 -9.95 -19.15
C TRP A 56 -1.22 -8.95 -20.31
N LYS A 57 -1.83 -9.38 -21.44
CA LYS A 57 -2.04 -8.50 -22.60
C LYS A 57 -2.83 -7.23 -22.28
N ARG A 58 -3.71 -7.27 -21.28
CA ARG A 58 -4.50 -6.10 -20.84
C ARG A 58 -3.69 -5.16 -19.95
N VAL A 59 -2.85 -5.69 -19.07
CA VAL A 59 -2.09 -4.90 -18.09
C VAL A 59 -0.73 -4.44 -18.61
N GLN A 60 -0.21 -5.08 -19.65
CA GLN A 60 1.11 -4.81 -20.21
C GLN A 60 1.29 -3.34 -20.62
N ASN A 61 0.33 -2.77 -21.36
CA ASN A 61 0.46 -1.39 -21.83
C ASN A 61 0.52 -0.39 -20.66
N PRO A 62 -0.44 -0.38 -19.70
CA PRO A 62 -0.33 0.45 -18.51
C PRO A 62 0.96 0.22 -17.72
N PHE A 63 1.37 -1.04 -17.54
CA PHE A 63 2.61 -1.38 -16.84
C PHE A 63 3.84 -0.77 -17.55
N LEU A 64 3.93 -0.90 -18.86
CA LEU A 64 5.01 -0.34 -19.66
C LEU A 64 5.03 1.19 -19.64
N THR A 65 3.87 1.84 -19.57
CA THR A 65 3.81 3.30 -19.38
C THR A 65 4.47 3.72 -18.06
N PHE A 66 4.09 3.09 -16.94
CA PHE A 66 4.71 3.40 -15.65
C PHE A 66 6.19 3.01 -15.62
N PHE A 67 6.53 1.86 -16.18
CA PHE A 67 7.93 1.43 -16.32
C PHE A 67 8.76 2.42 -17.14
N GLY A 68 8.18 2.99 -18.20
CA GLY A 68 8.78 4.03 -19.02
C GLY A 68 9.09 5.30 -18.23
N ILE A 69 8.23 5.70 -17.28
CA ILE A 69 8.50 6.84 -16.38
C ILE A 69 9.77 6.58 -15.55
N TYR A 70 9.94 5.37 -15.01
CA TYR A 70 11.14 5.01 -14.27
C TYR A 70 12.39 4.97 -15.16
N ILE A 71 12.27 4.51 -16.41
CA ILE A 71 13.38 4.59 -17.39
C ILE A 71 13.75 6.05 -17.65
N LEU A 72 12.77 6.93 -17.88
CA LEU A 72 13.02 8.35 -18.11
C LEU A 72 13.68 9.01 -16.90
N LEU A 73 13.26 8.66 -15.68
CA LEU A 73 13.90 9.11 -14.44
C LEU A 73 15.36 8.62 -14.35
N PHE A 74 15.60 7.36 -14.68
CA PHE A 74 16.95 6.79 -14.72
C PHE A 74 17.83 7.51 -15.75
N LEU A 75 17.34 7.70 -16.97
CA LEU A 75 18.05 8.40 -18.04
C LEU A 75 18.32 9.85 -17.66
N SER A 76 17.33 10.57 -17.13
CA SER A 76 17.48 11.95 -16.65
C SER A 76 18.56 12.04 -15.57
N SER A 77 18.57 11.10 -14.62
CA SER A 77 19.59 11.03 -13.57
C SER A 77 20.97 10.75 -14.16
N LEU A 78 21.07 9.89 -15.17
CA LEU A 78 22.31 9.56 -15.88
C LEU A 78 22.88 10.78 -16.63
N PHE A 79 22.04 11.57 -17.29
CA PHE A 79 22.48 12.80 -17.96
C PHE A 79 23.00 13.88 -16.99
N HIS A 80 22.53 13.88 -15.74
CA HIS A 80 23.02 14.80 -14.70
C HIS A 80 24.12 14.19 -13.81
N ALA A 81 24.61 12.99 -14.14
CA ALA A 81 25.57 12.25 -13.34
C ALA A 81 26.95 12.90 -13.27
N GLU A 82 27.34 13.70 -14.27
CA GLU A 82 28.63 14.40 -14.32
C GLU A 82 28.84 15.35 -13.13
N ASN A 83 27.75 15.83 -12.52
CA ASN A 83 27.78 16.71 -11.34
C ASN A 83 28.01 15.96 -10.02
N TYR A 84 28.12 14.62 -10.03
CA TYR A 84 28.15 13.81 -8.80
C TYR A 84 29.24 12.74 -8.80
N SER A 85 30.18 12.83 -7.87
CA SER A 85 31.05 11.70 -7.54
C SER A 85 30.21 10.51 -7.03
N SER A 86 30.42 9.34 -7.65
CA SER A 86 29.71 8.08 -7.38
C SER A 86 28.18 8.11 -7.63
N PHE A 87 27.80 8.38 -8.88
CA PHE A 87 26.41 8.32 -9.38
C PHE A 87 25.64 7.08 -8.89
N LEU A 88 26.17 5.87 -9.10
CA LEU A 88 25.49 4.63 -8.74
C LEU A 88 25.20 4.51 -7.24
N LYS A 89 26.11 4.98 -6.38
CA LYS A 89 25.92 4.94 -4.92
C LYS A 89 24.83 5.92 -4.49
N LYS A 90 24.79 7.12 -5.07
CA LYS A 90 23.73 8.10 -4.78
C LYS A 90 22.39 7.66 -5.36
N PHE A 91 22.38 7.20 -6.60
CA PHE A 91 21.17 6.74 -7.26
C PHE A 91 20.57 5.52 -6.56
N LEU A 92 21.35 4.50 -6.23
CA LEU A 92 20.81 3.30 -5.57
C LEU A 92 20.48 3.49 -4.09
N LYS A 93 21.21 4.36 -3.38
CA LYS A 93 21.09 4.50 -1.90
C LYS A 93 20.30 5.72 -1.44
N GLN A 94 20.30 6.80 -2.21
CA GLN A 94 19.64 8.06 -1.85
C GLN A 94 18.41 8.36 -2.69
N SER A 95 18.20 7.66 -3.80
CA SER A 95 16.96 7.79 -4.57
C SER A 95 15.96 6.70 -4.20
N GLU A 96 14.68 6.98 -4.44
CA GLU A 96 13.56 6.05 -4.28
C GLU A 96 13.61 4.87 -5.28
N PHE A 97 14.64 4.81 -6.13
CA PHE A 97 14.83 3.71 -7.09
C PHE A 97 15.04 2.35 -6.42
N GLY A 98 15.48 2.31 -5.16
CA GLY A 98 15.57 1.07 -4.39
C GLY A 98 14.24 0.32 -4.27
N ASP A 99 13.12 1.04 -4.33
CA ASP A 99 11.78 0.47 -4.28
C ASP A 99 11.17 0.20 -5.67
N PHE A 100 11.94 0.37 -6.75
CA PHE A 100 11.47 0.17 -8.13
C PHE A 100 10.85 -1.20 -8.37
N TRP A 101 11.37 -2.25 -7.74
CA TRP A 101 10.84 -3.61 -7.86
C TRP A 101 9.37 -3.70 -7.42
N MET A 102 8.89 -2.80 -6.56
CA MET A 102 7.49 -2.71 -6.14
C MET A 102 6.55 -2.37 -7.30
N LEU A 103 7.05 -1.81 -8.41
CA LEU A 103 6.25 -1.59 -9.62
C LEU A 103 5.69 -2.92 -10.17
N LEU A 104 6.39 -4.04 -9.96
CA LEU A 104 5.91 -5.37 -10.33
C LEU A 104 4.65 -5.76 -9.54
N LEU A 105 4.38 -5.15 -8.40
CA LEU A 105 3.15 -5.40 -7.65
C LEU A 105 1.91 -5.00 -8.45
N PHE A 106 2.01 -4.03 -9.36
CA PHE A 106 0.89 -3.61 -10.21
C PHE A 106 0.33 -4.74 -11.09
N PRO A 107 1.10 -5.36 -12.02
CA PRO A 107 0.58 -6.45 -12.82
C PRO A 107 0.18 -7.67 -11.97
N ALA A 108 0.94 -7.99 -10.91
CA ALA A 108 0.62 -9.11 -10.02
C ALA A 108 -0.73 -8.90 -9.31
N SER A 109 -0.97 -7.71 -8.75
CA SER A 109 -2.23 -7.38 -8.10
C SER A 109 -3.40 -7.28 -9.09
N PHE A 110 -3.17 -6.74 -10.29
CA PHE A 110 -4.17 -6.69 -11.35
C PHE A 110 -4.63 -8.10 -11.76
N LEU A 111 -3.71 -9.05 -11.89
CA LEU A 111 -4.03 -10.44 -12.18
C LEU A 111 -4.95 -11.05 -11.11
N ILE A 112 -4.59 -10.86 -9.85
CA ILE A 112 -5.35 -11.39 -8.70
C ILE A 112 -6.74 -10.73 -8.65
N ALA A 113 -6.81 -9.41 -8.80
CA ALA A 113 -8.05 -8.63 -8.72
C ALA A 113 -8.97 -8.80 -9.93
N SER A 114 -8.46 -9.26 -11.08
CA SER A 114 -9.26 -9.53 -12.27
C SER A 114 -10.26 -10.68 -12.08
N GLN A 115 -10.04 -11.55 -11.09
CA GLN A 115 -10.94 -12.65 -10.77
C GLN A 115 -12.05 -12.18 -9.82
N LYS A 116 -13.32 -12.25 -10.25
CA LYS A 116 -14.49 -11.81 -9.45
C LYS A 116 -14.53 -12.40 -8.04
N LYS A 117 -14.16 -13.68 -7.89
CA LYS A 117 -14.12 -14.37 -6.58
C LYS A 117 -13.15 -13.68 -5.60
N ASN A 118 -12.01 -13.21 -6.11
CA ASN A 118 -10.98 -12.58 -5.30
C ASN A 118 -11.36 -11.15 -4.89
N GLN A 119 -12.11 -10.43 -5.73
CA GLN A 119 -12.52 -9.05 -5.44
C GLN A 119 -13.27 -8.93 -4.11
N THR A 120 -14.14 -9.90 -3.79
CA THR A 120 -14.88 -9.90 -2.52
C THR A 120 -13.94 -10.04 -1.32
N ILE A 121 -12.94 -10.90 -1.44
CA ILE A 121 -11.95 -11.16 -0.38
C ILE A 121 -11.03 -9.94 -0.22
N LEU A 122 -10.49 -9.42 -1.32
CA LEU A 122 -9.62 -8.23 -1.32
C LEU A 122 -10.34 -7.00 -0.78
N ARG A 123 -11.64 -6.83 -1.10
CA ARG A 123 -12.47 -5.76 -0.55
C ARG A 123 -12.51 -5.83 0.99
N ARG A 124 -12.68 -7.03 1.58
CA ARG A 124 -12.64 -7.20 3.04
C ARG A 124 -11.29 -6.78 3.63
N PHE A 125 -10.19 -7.16 2.98
CA PHE A 125 -8.85 -6.74 3.40
C PHE A 125 -8.66 -5.21 3.31
N LEU A 126 -9.14 -4.58 2.25
CA LEU A 126 -9.09 -3.12 2.10
C LEU A 126 -9.94 -2.39 3.15
N PHE A 127 -11.13 -2.90 3.46
CA PHE A 127 -11.96 -2.36 4.54
C PHE A 127 -11.28 -2.49 5.91
N ALA A 128 -10.69 -3.65 6.19
CA ALA A 128 -9.93 -3.87 7.42
C ALA A 128 -8.72 -2.93 7.49
N SER A 129 -7.99 -2.77 6.38
CA SER A 129 -6.88 -1.82 6.24
C SER A 129 -7.31 -0.38 6.51
N ALA A 130 -8.42 0.07 5.91
CA ALA A 130 -8.98 1.39 6.15
C ALA A 130 -9.38 1.60 7.62
N SER A 131 -9.99 0.57 8.24
CA SER A 131 -10.35 0.59 9.66
C SER A 131 -9.11 0.73 10.54
N ILE A 132 -8.03 0.00 10.23
CA ILE A 132 -6.75 0.11 10.92
C ILE A 132 -6.16 1.52 10.78
N VAL A 133 -6.16 2.10 9.57
CA VAL A 133 -5.70 3.49 9.34
C VAL A 133 -6.46 4.47 10.22
N ILE A 134 -7.79 4.40 10.22
CA ILE A 134 -8.64 5.32 10.98
C ILE A 134 -8.40 5.15 12.48
N LEU A 135 -8.40 3.91 12.99
CA LEU A 135 -8.17 3.64 14.41
C LEU A 135 -6.79 4.13 14.86
N LEU A 136 -5.72 3.82 14.11
CA LEU A 136 -4.39 4.31 14.43
C LEU A 136 -4.31 5.84 14.34
N GLY A 137 -4.97 6.44 13.36
CA GLY A 137 -5.13 7.88 13.25
C GLY A 137 -5.75 8.49 14.50
N CYS A 138 -6.87 7.93 14.97
CA CYS A 138 -7.53 8.36 16.20
C CYS A 138 -6.65 8.21 17.43
N ILE A 139 -5.94 7.08 17.58
CA ILE A 139 -4.99 6.87 18.69
C ILE A 139 -3.88 7.91 18.63
N SER A 140 -3.37 8.23 17.44
CA SER A 140 -2.31 9.24 17.28
C SER A 140 -2.73 10.65 17.67
N LEU A 141 -4.03 10.98 17.69
CA LEU A 141 -4.49 12.31 18.14
C LEU A 141 -4.10 12.61 19.59
N PHE A 142 -3.94 11.58 20.41
CA PHE A 142 -3.66 11.71 21.84
C PHE A 142 -2.19 11.39 22.19
N SER A 143 -1.34 11.24 21.18
CA SER A 143 0.07 10.89 21.35
C SER A 143 0.98 12.05 20.96
N GLU A 144 1.84 12.46 21.89
CA GLU A 144 2.90 13.45 21.63
C GLU A 144 4.03 12.87 20.77
N VAL A 145 4.26 11.55 20.90
CA VAL A 145 5.27 10.81 20.15
C VAL A 145 4.68 10.24 18.87
N ARG A 146 5.52 10.12 17.84
CA ARG A 146 5.14 9.41 16.61
C ARG A 146 5.05 7.91 16.91
N ILE A 147 3.84 7.39 16.95
CA ILE A 147 3.55 6.00 17.37
C ILE A 147 4.39 4.99 16.56
N GLY A 148 4.52 5.18 15.24
CA GLY A 148 5.32 4.31 14.38
C GLY A 148 6.77 4.17 14.83
N LYS A 149 7.44 5.30 15.15
CA LYS A 149 8.81 5.29 15.66
C LYS A 149 8.91 4.75 17.08
N PHE A 150 7.96 5.13 17.93
CA PHE A 150 7.91 4.65 19.31
C PHE A 150 7.83 3.12 19.38
N VAL A 151 6.98 2.52 18.55
CA VAL A 151 6.86 1.06 18.43
C VAL A 151 8.13 0.45 17.83
N ALA A 152 8.68 1.04 16.77
CA ALA A 152 9.92 0.55 16.14
C ALA A 152 11.13 0.55 17.10
N ASN A 153 11.17 1.50 18.03
CA ASN A 153 12.21 1.61 19.06
C ASN A 153 11.95 0.74 20.31
N GLY A 154 10.96 -0.15 20.27
CA GLY A 154 10.64 -1.03 21.41
C GLY A 154 9.95 -0.30 22.57
N PHE A 155 9.03 0.62 22.26
CA PHE A 155 8.30 1.44 23.23
C PHE A 155 9.20 2.36 24.07
N LYS A 156 10.30 2.81 23.46
CA LYS A 156 11.23 3.77 24.06
C LYS A 156 11.33 5.01 23.19
N TYR A 157 11.40 6.16 23.84
CA TYR A 157 11.72 7.41 23.16
C TYR A 157 13.22 7.45 22.87
N ALA A 158 13.59 7.55 21.60
CA ALA A 158 14.98 7.71 21.20
C ALA A 158 15.36 9.20 21.20
N PRO A 159 16.52 9.59 21.76
CA PRO A 159 16.98 10.98 21.71
C PRO A 159 17.09 11.46 20.25
N GLY A 160 16.49 12.61 19.95
CA GLY A 160 16.47 13.21 18.60
C GLY A 160 15.30 12.78 17.71
N ASP A 161 14.37 11.95 18.20
CA ASP A 161 13.15 11.68 17.47
C ASP A 161 12.24 12.91 17.39
N ARG A 162 11.70 13.15 16.19
CA ARG A 162 10.75 14.24 15.98
C ARG A 162 9.43 13.90 16.67
N LEU A 163 8.97 14.81 17.52
CA LEU A 163 7.63 14.75 18.10
C LEU A 163 6.54 14.96 17.04
N GLN A 164 5.31 14.70 17.44
CA GLN A 164 4.13 14.94 16.62
C GLN A 164 3.73 16.42 16.67
N HIS A 165 3.10 16.89 15.60
CA HIS A 165 2.66 18.29 15.53
C HIS A 165 1.46 18.50 16.45
N PHE A 166 1.63 19.38 17.44
CA PHE A 166 0.55 19.81 18.33
C PHE A 166 -0.53 20.56 17.53
N SER A 167 -1.79 20.18 17.74
CA SER A 167 -2.94 20.74 17.02
C SER A 167 -3.81 21.66 17.88
N GLY A 168 -3.68 21.59 19.21
CA GLY A 168 -4.48 22.37 20.15
C GLY A 168 -4.93 21.55 21.35
N ASN A 169 -5.73 22.16 22.22
CA ASN A 169 -6.28 21.52 23.41
C ASN A 169 -7.81 21.47 23.33
N ILE A 170 -8.40 20.37 23.80
CA ILE A 170 -9.82 20.33 24.17
C ILE A 170 -9.87 20.20 25.69
N GLY A 171 -10.09 21.33 26.37
CA GLY A 171 -9.98 21.42 27.82
C GLY A 171 -8.57 21.04 28.30
N PRO A 172 -8.41 20.05 29.20
CA PRO A 172 -7.09 19.61 29.68
C PRO A 172 -6.38 18.63 28.72
N ILE A 173 -7.05 18.16 27.67
CA ILE A 173 -6.52 17.13 26.76
C ILE A 173 -5.75 17.79 25.62
N LYS A 174 -4.45 17.46 25.49
CA LYS A 174 -3.61 17.86 24.36
C LYS A 174 -3.92 17.01 23.13
N LEU A 175 -4.15 17.66 22.01
CA LEU A 175 -4.39 17.02 20.72
C LEU A 175 -3.23 17.28 19.76
N TYR A 176 -2.96 16.26 18.95
CA TYR A 176 -1.91 16.25 17.95
C TYR A 176 -2.51 15.94 16.57
N LEU A 177 -1.87 16.41 15.51
CA LEU A 177 -2.31 16.13 14.14
C LEU A 177 -2.16 14.63 13.85
N PRO A 178 -3.18 13.95 13.29
CA PRO A 178 -3.13 12.51 13.14
C PRO A 178 -2.09 12.07 12.10
N ILE A 179 -1.35 11.03 12.44
CA ILE A 179 -0.39 10.33 11.54
C ILE A 179 -0.51 8.81 11.60
N GLY A 180 -1.22 8.27 12.59
CA GLY A 180 -1.24 6.83 12.85
C GLY A 180 0.17 6.26 13.04
N MET A 181 0.47 5.17 12.32
CA MET A 181 1.80 4.55 12.29
C MET A 181 2.71 5.11 11.20
N MET A 182 2.24 6.11 10.43
CA MET A 182 3.01 6.70 9.34
C MET A 182 4.09 7.66 9.86
N ASN A 183 5.15 7.83 9.06
CA ASN A 183 6.22 8.78 9.36
C ASN A 183 5.85 10.25 9.07
N THR A 184 4.87 10.50 8.19
CA THR A 184 4.47 11.85 7.77
C THR A 184 2.95 12.01 7.67
N HIS A 185 2.46 13.24 7.85
CA HIS A 185 1.05 13.60 7.64
C HIS A 185 0.63 13.44 6.17
N LEU A 186 1.53 13.69 5.22
CA LEU A 186 1.22 13.57 3.79
C LEU A 186 0.92 12.13 3.42
N THR A 187 1.74 11.19 3.90
CA THR A 187 1.48 9.76 3.69
C THR A 187 0.16 9.35 4.32
N PHE A 188 -0.09 9.72 5.57
CA PHE A 188 -1.34 9.42 6.26
C PHE A 188 -2.57 10.00 5.54
N GLY A 189 -2.50 11.28 5.15
CA GLY A 189 -3.54 11.96 4.39
C GLY A 189 -3.78 11.33 3.01
N GLY A 190 -2.73 10.90 2.32
CA GLY A 190 -2.83 10.17 1.06
C GLY A 190 -3.55 8.82 1.20
N LEU A 191 -3.30 8.09 2.30
CA LEU A 191 -4.03 6.85 2.59
C LEU A 191 -5.51 7.08 2.89
N LEU A 192 -5.82 8.13 3.66
CA LEU A 192 -7.20 8.54 3.88
C LEU A 192 -7.87 8.96 2.57
N GLY A 193 -7.18 9.71 1.72
CA GLY A 193 -7.67 10.11 0.39
C GLY A 193 -7.94 8.93 -0.54
N LEU A 194 -7.21 7.82 -0.38
CA LEU A 194 -7.45 6.58 -1.11
C LEU A 194 -8.67 5.82 -0.57
N PHE A 195 -8.81 5.73 0.76
CA PHE A 195 -9.86 4.93 1.38
C PHE A 195 -11.22 5.64 1.48
N LEU A 196 -11.23 6.90 1.89
CA LEU A 196 -12.47 7.63 2.20
C LEU A 196 -13.44 7.68 1.03
N PRO A 197 -13.05 8.01 -0.23
CA PRO A 197 -13.99 8.03 -1.34
C PRO A 197 -14.70 6.69 -1.54
N GLY A 198 -13.95 5.59 -1.44
CA GLY A 198 -14.52 4.23 -1.56
C GLY A 198 -15.50 3.91 -0.43
N LEU A 199 -15.14 4.25 0.82
CA LEU A 199 -16.01 4.07 1.98
C LEU A 199 -17.29 4.91 1.88
N PHE A 200 -17.18 6.17 1.42
CA PHE A 200 -18.32 7.07 1.24
C PHE A 200 -19.28 6.57 0.17
N VAL A 201 -18.76 6.11 -0.97
CA VAL A 201 -19.60 5.53 -2.04
C VAL A 201 -20.35 4.30 -1.53
N ASP A 202 -19.65 3.41 -0.82
CA ASP A 202 -20.26 2.19 -0.27
C ASP A 202 -21.32 2.50 0.79
N TRP A 203 -21.06 3.47 1.67
CA TRP A 203 -22.03 3.95 2.65
C TRP A 203 -23.27 4.54 1.98
N PHE A 204 -23.09 5.41 0.98
CA PHE A 204 -24.20 6.04 0.25
C PHE A 204 -25.06 5.02 -0.52
N GLN A 205 -24.44 4.02 -1.14
CA GLN A 205 -25.18 2.93 -1.79
C GLN A 205 -25.96 2.08 -0.78
N SER A 206 -25.39 1.82 0.40
CA SER A 206 -26.04 1.06 1.47
C SER A 206 -27.25 1.80 2.06
N THR A 207 -27.13 3.11 2.30
CA THR A 207 -28.24 3.93 2.80
C THR A 207 -29.37 4.06 1.76
N LYS A 208 -29.04 4.19 0.47
CA LYS A 208 -30.04 4.18 -0.61
C LYS A 208 -30.81 2.85 -0.68
N LYS A 209 -30.11 1.72 -0.57
CA LYS A 209 -30.75 0.39 -0.55
C LYS A 209 -31.63 0.18 0.68
N ARG A 210 -31.22 0.66 1.85
CA ARG A 210 -32.03 0.61 3.07
C ARG A 210 -33.29 1.47 2.96
N LYS A 211 -33.20 2.69 2.42
CA LYS A 211 -34.39 3.56 2.21
C LYS A 211 -35.45 2.92 1.29
N ILE A 212 -35.05 2.16 0.27
CA ILE A 212 -35.98 1.45 -0.62
C ILE A 212 -36.66 0.27 0.11
N SER A 213 -35.94 -0.39 1.03
CA SER A 213 -36.48 -1.51 1.82
C SER A 213 -37.48 -1.09 2.92
N PHE A 214 -37.46 0.16 3.37
CA PHE A 214 -38.39 0.71 4.36
C PHE A 214 -39.56 1.46 3.73
N SER A 215 -39.67 1.45 2.40
CA SER A 215 -40.79 2.01 1.63
C SER A 215 -41.74 0.88 1.21
N PHE A 216 -42.42 0.27 2.19
CA PHE A 216 -43.60 -0.56 2.01
C PHE A 216 -44.60 -0.22 3.10
#